data_AF-G2LFY5-F1
#
_entry.id   AF-G2LFY5-F1
#
_cell.length_a   1.000
_cell.length_b   1.000
_cell.length_c   1.000
_cell.angle_alpha   90.00
_cell.angle_beta   90.00
_cell.angle_gamma   90.00
#
_symmetry.space_group_name_H-M   'P 1'
#
loop_
_entity.id
_entity.type
_entity.pdbx_description
1 polymer ?
#
loop_
_entity_poly.entity_id
_entity_poly.type
_entity_poly.pdbx_seq_one_letter_code
_entity_poly.pdbx_strand_id
1 'polypeptide(L)' 'MSVSSSPSVAVVVSVAESHRERMAEVVAALQAAGLTVARQLLALGQVTGSVPRERLPELERVPGVAYVELSGDYHAL' A
#
# COMPACT_ATOMS: atom_id res chain seq x y z
N MET A 1 16.84 5.06 -23.69
CA MET A 1 16.72 5.12 -22.22
C MET A 1 16.01 3.85 -21.79
N SER A 2 16.73 2.90 -21.18
CA SER A 2 16.08 1.71 -20.63
C SER A 2 15.44 2.10 -19.30
N VAL A 3 14.12 2.05 -19.22
CA VAL A 3 13.41 2.14 -17.94
C VAL A 3 13.63 0.79 -17.27
N SER A 4 14.53 0.73 -16.29
CA SER A 4 14.64 -0.42 -15.40
C SER A 4 13.37 -0.44 -14.55
N SER A 5 12.35 -1.17 -15.00
CA SER A 5 11.15 -1.42 -14.20
C SER A 5 11.53 -2.38 -13.09
N SER A 6 11.76 -1.88 -11.89
CA SER A 6 11.93 -2.71 -10.71
C SER A 6 10.70 -3.59 -10.49
N PRO A 7 10.85 -4.83 -10.02
CA PRO A 7 9.73 -5.72 -9.80
C PRO A 7 8.78 -5.12 -8.77
N SER A 8 7.48 -5.14 -9.07
CA SER A 8 6.45 -4.78 -8.10
C SER A 8 6.23 -5.92 -7.12
N VAL A 9 5.96 -5.58 -5.86
CA VAL A 9 5.62 -6.51 -4.79
C VAL A 9 4.20 -6.24 -4.31
N ALA A 10 3.49 -7.29 -3.91
CA ALA A 10 2.17 -7.16 -3.31
C ALA A 10 2.29 -6.71 -1.84
N VAL A 11 1.38 -5.85 -1.41
CA VAL A 11 1.38 -5.28 -0.06
C VAL A 11 -0.02 -5.19 0.53
N VAL A 12 -0.07 -5.27 1.86
CA VAL A 12 -1.20 -4.82 2.68
C VAL A 12 -0.75 -3.59 3.46
N VAL A 13 -1.51 -2.51 3.35
CA VAL A 13 -1.29 -1.27 4.10
C VAL A 13 -2.41 -1.14 5.13
N SER A 14 -2.04 -1.08 6.40
CA SER A 14 -2.96 -0.81 7.51
C SER A 14 -3.00 0.70 7.80
N VAL A 15 -4.21 1.26 7.84
CA VAL A 15 -4.45 2.68 8.14
C VAL A 15 -4.65 2.86 9.64
N ALA A 16 -4.02 3.89 10.19
CA ALA A 16 -4.14 4.26 11.59
C ALA A 16 -5.59 4.58 11.96
N GLU A 17 -6.01 4.20 13.18
CA GLU A 17 -7.40 4.36 13.59
C GLU A 17 -7.88 5.83 13.49
N SER A 18 -7.00 6.77 13.85
CA SER A 18 -7.25 8.22 13.77
C SER A 18 -7.48 8.75 12.35
N HIS A 19 -7.20 7.96 11.31
CA HIS A 19 -7.35 8.31 9.91
C HIS A 19 -8.39 7.45 9.19
N ARG A 20 -9.14 6.58 9.89
CA ARG A 20 -10.15 5.70 9.26
C ARG A 20 -11.26 6.46 8.57
N GLU A 21 -11.78 7.52 9.17
CA GLU A 21 -12.81 8.37 8.55
C GLU A 21 -12.27 9.15 7.33
N ARG A 22 -10.94 9.29 7.24
CA ARG A 22 -10.22 9.97 6.16
C ARG A 22 -9.52 8.97 5.23
N MET A 23 -9.98 7.73 5.19
CA MET A 23 -9.41 6.65 4.38
C MET A 23 -9.21 7.05 2.91
N ALA A 24 -10.16 7.79 2.33
CA ALA A 24 -10.04 8.24 0.94
C ALA A 24 -8.81 9.13 0.69
N GLU A 25 -8.47 10.00 1.67
CA GLU A 25 -7.28 10.85 1.59
C GLU A 25 -5.99 10.03 1.69
N VAL A 26 -5.97 9.05 2.59
CA VAL A 26 -4.83 8.13 2.75
C VAL A 26 -4.62 7.31 1.47
N VAL A 27 -5.71 6.79 0.88
CA VAL A 27 -5.66 6.04 -0.38
C VAL A 27 -5.14 6.88 -1.56
N ALA A 28 -5.52 8.15 -1.63
CA ALA A 28 -4.99 9.07 -2.65
C ALA A 28 -3.49 9.31 -2.45
N ALA A 29 -3.05 9.52 -1.21
CA ALA A 29 -1.64 9.69 -0.89
C ALA A 29 -0.80 8.43 -1.16
N LEU A 30 -1.34 7.25 -0.85
CA LEU A 30 -0.70 5.96 -1.18
C LEU A 30 -0.51 5.80 -2.70
N GLN A 31 -1.50 6.15 -3.50
CA GLN A 31 -1.39 6.13 -4.97
C GLN A 31 -0.31 7.09 -5.47
N ALA A 32 -0.27 8.32 -4.93
CA ALA A 32 0.78 9.28 -5.26
C ALA A 32 2.19 8.78 -4.87
N ALA A 33 2.30 8.03 -3.77
CA ALA A 33 3.53 7.38 -3.34
C ALA A 33 3.93 6.16 -4.20
N GLY A 34 3.04 5.69 -5.09
CA GLY A 34 3.32 4.65 -6.07
C GLY A 34 2.56 3.33 -5.87
N LEU A 35 1.62 3.27 -4.91
CA LEU A 35 0.76 2.11 -4.74
C LEU A 35 -0.27 2.02 -5.87
N THR A 36 -0.28 0.90 -6.58
CA THR A 36 -1.42 0.49 -7.41
C THR A 36 -2.42 -0.23 -6.53
N VAL A 37 -3.56 0.41 -6.24
CA VAL A 37 -4.58 -0.12 -5.32
C VAL A 37 -5.37 -1.24 -5.99
N ALA A 38 -5.42 -2.40 -5.34
CA ALA A 38 -6.25 -3.54 -5.74
C ALA A 38 -7.60 -3.56 -5.00
N ARG A 39 -7.60 -3.32 -3.69
CA ARG A 39 -8.82 -3.31 -2.88
C ARG A 39 -8.70 -2.40 -1.67
N GLN A 40 -9.80 -1.75 -1.31
CA GLN A 40 -9.98 -1.08 -0.03
C GLN A 40 -10.88 -1.93 0.86
N LEU A 41 -10.37 -2.34 2.01
CA LEU A 41 -11.05 -3.13 3.03
C LEU A 41 -11.47 -2.19 4.17
N LEU A 42 -12.46 -1.33 3.90
CA LEU A 42 -12.85 -0.22 4.77
C LEU A 42 -13.13 -0.64 6.22
N ALA A 43 -13.87 -1.74 6.40
CA ALA A 43 -14.21 -2.27 7.72
C ALA A 43 -12.97 -2.66 8.54
N LEU A 44 -11.91 -3.10 7.87
CA LEU A 44 -10.63 -3.52 8.47
C LEU A 44 -9.61 -2.38 8.54
N GLY A 45 -9.88 -1.23 7.92
CA GLY A 45 -8.89 -0.16 7.82
C GLY A 45 -7.69 -0.54 6.95
N GLN A 46 -7.87 -1.39 5.95
CA GLN A 46 -6.76 -1.89 5.12
C GLN A 46 -6.89 -1.52 3.64
N VAL A 47 -5.76 -1.36 2.97
CA VAL A 47 -5.65 -1.18 1.52
C VAL A 47 -4.67 -2.23 1.00
N THR A 48 -5.09 -3.03 0.02
CA THR A 48 -4.20 -3.97 -0.65
C THR A 48 -3.83 -3.45 -2.02
N GLY A 49 -2.65 -3.82 -2.49
CA GLY A 49 -2.17 -3.37 -3.80
C GLY A 49 -0.78 -3.89 -4.13
N SER A 50 -0.17 -3.28 -5.15
CA SER A 50 1.21 -3.55 -5.52
C SER A 50 2.00 -2.25 -5.70
N VAL A 51 3.29 -2.31 -5.41
CA VAL A 51 4.20 -1.15 -5.46
C VAL A 51 5.57 -1.60 -5.95
N PRO A 52 6.32 -0.78 -6.72
CA PRO A 52 7.72 -1.06 -6.99
C PRO A 52 8.49 -1.25 -5.68
N ARG A 53 9.30 -2.31 -5.58
CA ARG A 53 9.96 -2.70 -4.33
C ARG A 53 10.76 -1.57 -3.68
N GLU A 54 11.38 -0.73 -4.48
CA GLU A 54 12.17 0.43 -4.06
C GLU A 54 11.34 1.57 -3.48
N ARG A 55 10.02 1.62 -3.76
CA ARG A 55 9.10 2.64 -3.23
C ARG A 55 8.35 2.18 -1.98
N LEU A 56 8.61 0.96 -1.49
CA LEU A 56 8.00 0.45 -0.26
C LEU A 56 8.22 1.38 0.95
N PRO A 57 9.42 1.94 1.19
CA PRO A 57 9.63 2.89 2.29
C PRO A 57 8.83 4.20 2.14
N GLU A 58 8.40 4.57 0.92
CA GLU A 58 7.58 5.76 0.72
C GLU A 58 6.14 5.56 1.22
N LEU A 59 5.62 4.32 1.16
CA LEU A 59 4.29 4.01 1.68
C LEU A 59 4.23 4.17 3.21
N GLU A 60 5.28 3.76 3.91
CA GLU A 60 5.38 3.89 5.38
C GLU A 60 5.40 5.35 5.85
N ARG A 61 5.81 6.29 4.98
CA ARG A 61 5.86 7.72 5.28
C ARG A 61 4.55 8.46 5.01
N VAL A 62 3.56 7.79 4.39
CA VAL A 62 2.28 8.43 4.10
C VAL A 62 1.54 8.71 5.41
N PRO A 63 1.12 9.96 5.68
CA PRO A 63 0.33 10.28 6.86
C PRO A 63 -0.94 9.43 6.94
N GLY A 64 -1.17 8.85 8.11
CA GLY A 64 -2.29 7.94 8.35
C GLY A 64 -1.99 6.47 8.06
N VAL A 65 -0.81 6.12 7.55
CA VAL A 65 -0.36 4.72 7.52
C VAL A 65 0.14 4.31 8.90
N ALA A 66 -0.32 3.16 9.38
CA ALA A 66 0.18 2.53 10.60
C ALA A 66 1.26 1.50 10.31
N TYR A 67 1.01 0.61 9.33
CA TYR A 67 1.92 -0.45 8.94
C TYR A 67 1.82 -0.76 7.44
N VAL A 68 2.94 -1.17 6.85
CA VAL A 68 3.00 -1.73 5.50
C VAL A 68 3.60 -3.12 5.61
N GLU A 69 2.89 -4.11 5.11
CA GLU A 69 3.31 -5.51 5.12
C GLU A 69 3.41 -6.00 3.69
N LEU A 70 4.47 -6.74 3.37
CA LEU A 70 4.49 -7.52 2.14
C LEU A 70 3.40 -8.58 2.23
N SER A 71 2.53 -8.64 1.23
CA SER A 71 1.65 -9.80 1.09
C SER A 71 2.55 -10.98 0.75
N GLY A 72 2.72 -11.90 1.70
CA GLY A 72 3.32 -13.19 1.38
C GLY A 72 2.49 -13.84 0.29
N ASP A 73 3.13 -14.27 -0.80
CA ASP A 73 2.47 -15.16 -1.75
C ASP A 73 1.91 -16.34 -0.97
N TYR A 74 0.59 -16.38 -0.82
CA TYR A 74 -0.09 -17.60 -0.40
C TYR A 74 -0.05 -18.53 -1.61
N HIS A 75 1.11 -19.14 -1.85
CA HIS A 75 1.18 -20.37 -2.63
C HIS A 75 0.38 -21.40 -1.82
N ALA A 76 -0.90 -21.53 -2.15
CA ALA A 76 -1.67 -22.69 -1.78
C ALA A 76 -0.87 -23.92 -2.24
N LEU A 77 -0.46 -24.73 -1.25
CA LEU A 77 0.14 -26.05 -1.45
C LEU A 77 -0.80 -26.98 -2.22
#